data_AF-A0A848ZE20-F1
#
_entry.id   AF-A0A848ZE20-F1
#
_cell.length_a   1.000
_cell.length_b   1.000
_cell.length_c   1.000
_cell.angle_alpha   90.00
_cell.angle_beta   90.00
_cell.angle_gamma   90.00
#
_symmetry.space_group_name_H-M   'P 1'
#
loop_
_entity.id
_entity.type
_entity.pdbx_description
1 polymer ?
#
loop_
_entity_poly.entity_id
_entity_poly.type
_entity_poly.pdbx_seq_one_letter_code
_entity_poly.pdbx_strand_id
1 'polypeptide(L)'
;CTGVLIGPRHVLTAAHCLYDHDSLSWYPAEDLEFVAGFDAGSFAGRSTAADIVLASEEARYLDLAVDQPTRNWAILALEVRLPVRPIRWRVMGQGALAETLKDGRGTLVRAGYSQDSADHLSAHVGCELDGVGDASGMLLHGCDATQGDAGSPILLMRPGGLADLLAIDVAVQKGPDRAVGVAVPAWAFDAAARTALGGSLP
;
A
#
# COMPACT_ATOMS: atom_id res chain seq x y z
N CYS A 1 -10.14 0.65 -4.59
CA CYS A 1 -8.87 0.34 -3.89
C CYS A 1 -7.71 0.63 -4.81
N THR A 2 -6.51 0.70 -4.25
CA THR A 2 -5.24 0.92 -4.95
C THR A 2 -4.30 -0.26 -4.68
N GLY A 3 -3.40 -0.55 -5.62
CA GLY A 3 -2.35 -1.55 -5.45
C GLY A 3 -1.02 -1.06 -5.98
N VAL A 4 0.07 -1.64 -5.49
CA VAL A 4 1.45 -1.26 -5.82
C VAL A 4 2.18 -2.45 -6.41
N LEU A 5 2.67 -2.33 -7.64
CA LEU A 5 3.54 -3.33 -8.23
C LEU A 5 4.91 -3.33 -7.52
N ILE A 6 5.17 -4.31 -6.65
CA ILE A 6 6.43 -4.44 -5.87
C ILE A 6 7.41 -5.44 -6.47
N GLY A 7 6.96 -6.26 -7.43
CA GLY A 7 7.79 -7.12 -8.26
C GLY A 7 7.17 -7.28 -9.64
N PRO A 8 7.84 -7.95 -10.61
CA PRO A 8 7.37 -7.97 -12.00
C PRO A 8 5.98 -8.59 -12.21
N ARG A 9 5.53 -9.40 -11.25
CA ARG A 9 4.20 -10.01 -11.19
C ARG A 9 3.59 -9.98 -9.79
N HIS A 10 4.07 -9.10 -8.90
CA HIS A 10 3.66 -9.08 -7.50
C HIS A 10 3.10 -7.70 -7.13
N VAL A 11 1.86 -7.67 -6.67
CA VAL A 11 1.15 -6.45 -6.30
C VAL A 11 0.87 -6.47 -4.80
N LEU A 12 1.33 -5.46 -4.09
CA LEU A 12 0.98 -5.23 -2.69
C LEU A 12 -0.28 -4.36 -2.61
N THR A 13 -1.23 -4.73 -1.77
CA THR A 13 -2.43 -3.94 -1.49
C THR A 13 -2.91 -4.17 -0.05
N ALA A 14 -3.96 -3.46 0.37
CA ALA A 14 -4.60 -3.68 1.65
C ALA A 14 -5.43 -4.97 1.61
N ALA A 15 -5.34 -5.81 2.63
CA ALA A 15 -6.02 -7.11 2.63
C ALA A 15 -7.55 -6.97 2.58
N HIS A 16 -8.10 -5.98 3.29
CA HIS A 16 -9.55 -5.72 3.28
C HIS A 16 -10.09 -5.31 1.91
N CYS A 17 -9.25 -4.91 0.95
CA CYS A 17 -9.68 -4.69 -0.43
C CYS A 17 -10.08 -5.97 -1.16
N LEU A 18 -9.67 -7.13 -0.64
CA LEU A 18 -9.91 -8.44 -1.23
C LEU A 18 -11.06 -9.19 -0.53
N TYR A 19 -11.75 -8.52 0.39
CA TYR A 19 -12.87 -9.06 1.14
C TYR A 19 -14.16 -8.34 0.75
N ASP A 20 -15.18 -9.11 0.39
CA ASP A 20 -16.53 -8.61 0.16
C ASP A 20 -17.29 -8.59 1.49
N HIS A 21 -17.60 -7.38 1.96
CA HIS A 21 -18.33 -7.17 3.20
C HIS A 21 -19.84 -7.43 3.05
N ASP A 22 -20.37 -7.46 1.83
CA ASP A 22 -21.79 -7.75 1.59
C ASP A 22 -22.03 -9.27 1.62
N SER A 23 -21.16 -10.05 0.97
CA SER A 23 -21.25 -11.52 0.96
C SER A 23 -20.54 -12.19 2.14
N LEU A 24 -19.74 -11.43 2.91
CA LEU A 24 -18.87 -11.91 3.98
C LEU A 24 -17.87 -12.99 3.49
N SER A 25 -17.28 -12.78 2.32
CA SER A 25 -16.33 -13.72 1.72
C SER A 25 -15.16 -13.03 1.03
N TRP A 26 -14.03 -13.71 0.95
CA TRP A 26 -12.91 -13.26 0.14
C TRP A 26 -13.19 -13.45 -1.34
N TYR A 27 -12.77 -12.49 -2.17
CA TYR A 27 -12.79 -12.66 -3.62
C TYR A 27 -11.84 -13.79 -4.05
N PRO A 28 -12.25 -14.67 -4.96
CA PRO A 28 -11.33 -15.58 -5.65
C PRO A 28 -10.22 -14.80 -6.36
N ALA A 29 -9.04 -15.41 -6.50
CA ALA A 29 -7.89 -14.73 -7.12
C ALA A 29 -8.19 -14.36 -8.58
N GLU A 30 -8.87 -15.24 -9.30
CA GLU A 30 -9.26 -15.08 -10.69
C GLU A 30 -10.21 -13.90 -10.95
N ASP A 31 -10.92 -13.42 -9.93
CA ASP A 31 -11.83 -12.26 -10.00
C ASP A 31 -11.11 -10.93 -9.74
N LEU A 32 -9.85 -10.96 -9.30
CA LEU A 32 -9.05 -9.78 -8.98
C LEU A 32 -8.18 -9.38 -10.18
N GLU A 33 -8.43 -8.22 -10.77
CA GLU A 33 -7.59 -7.62 -11.82
C GLU A 33 -6.78 -6.44 -11.28
N PHE A 34 -5.47 -6.44 -11.54
CA PHE A 34 -4.62 -5.27 -11.32
C PHE A 34 -4.34 -4.55 -12.64
N VAL A 35 -4.57 -3.24 -12.65
CA VAL A 35 -4.34 -2.37 -13.80
C VAL A 35 -3.26 -1.34 -13.45
N ALA A 36 -2.12 -1.42 -14.12
CA ALA A 36 -0.99 -0.53 -13.90
C ALA A 36 -1.12 0.73 -14.76
N GLY A 37 -1.01 1.90 -14.12
CA GLY A 37 -1.01 3.21 -14.80
C GLY A 37 -2.31 3.49 -15.54
N PHE A 38 -3.44 3.24 -14.89
CA PHE A 38 -4.75 3.55 -15.46
C PHE A 38 -4.91 5.07 -15.59
N ASP A 39 -5.31 5.53 -16.76
CA ASP A 39 -5.54 6.94 -17.05
C ASP A 39 -6.61 7.08 -18.14
N ALA A 40 -7.82 7.46 -17.74
CA ALA A 40 -8.99 7.68 -18.59
C ALA A 40 -9.23 6.57 -19.62
N GLY A 41 -9.12 5.30 -19.20
CA GLY A 41 -9.32 4.12 -20.06
C GLY A 41 -8.05 3.59 -20.74
N SER A 42 -6.95 4.34 -20.71
CA SER A 42 -5.62 3.83 -21.10
C SER A 42 -4.93 3.16 -19.90
N PHE A 43 -4.02 2.22 -20.17
CA PHE A 43 -3.22 1.56 -19.13
C PHE A 43 -1.88 1.08 -19.68
N ALA A 44 -0.88 0.97 -18.80
CA ALA A 44 0.44 0.46 -19.15
C ALA A 44 0.51 -1.08 -19.12
N GLY A 45 -0.36 -1.73 -18.35
CA GLY A 45 -0.50 -3.18 -18.34
C GLY A 45 -1.62 -3.62 -17.40
N ARG A 46 -2.14 -4.82 -17.59
CA ARG A 46 -3.12 -5.44 -16.70
C ARG A 46 -2.95 -6.94 -16.61
N SER A 47 -3.34 -7.52 -15.50
CA SER A 47 -3.37 -8.97 -15.30
C SER A 47 -4.35 -9.31 -14.19
N THR A 48 -5.03 -10.45 -14.33
CA THR A 48 -5.70 -11.10 -13.20
C THR A 48 -4.67 -11.67 -12.22
N ALA A 49 -5.08 -11.85 -10.97
CA ALA A 49 -4.31 -12.59 -9.99
C ALA A 49 -4.47 -14.11 -10.20
N ALA A 50 -3.38 -14.83 -10.01
CA ALA A 50 -3.30 -16.28 -9.98
C ALA A 50 -3.35 -16.82 -8.54
N ASP A 51 -2.88 -16.02 -7.58
CA ASP A 51 -2.79 -16.40 -6.16
C ASP A 51 -2.79 -15.17 -5.25
N ILE A 52 -3.16 -15.38 -3.99
CA ILE A 52 -3.23 -14.36 -2.93
C ILE A 52 -2.45 -14.83 -1.71
N VAL A 53 -1.45 -14.03 -1.31
CA VAL A 53 -0.73 -14.20 -0.05
C VAL A 53 -1.23 -13.18 0.97
N LEU A 54 -1.79 -13.67 2.07
CA LEU A 54 -2.20 -12.84 3.22
C LEU A 54 -1.11 -12.85 4.30
N ALA A 55 -1.23 -11.95 5.27
CA ALA A 55 -0.32 -11.89 6.41
C ALA A 55 -0.33 -13.15 7.28
N SER A 56 -1.47 -13.83 7.38
CA SER A 56 -1.60 -15.16 7.96
C SER A 56 -2.92 -15.80 7.52
N GLU A 57 -3.09 -17.11 7.73
CA GLU A 57 -4.38 -17.78 7.44
C GLU A 57 -5.51 -17.25 8.33
N GLU A 58 -5.21 -16.87 9.58
CA GLU A 58 -6.19 -16.27 10.50
C GLU A 58 -6.67 -14.90 10.01
N ALA A 59 -5.86 -14.17 9.23
CA ALA A 59 -6.25 -12.88 8.67
C ALA A 59 -7.53 -12.97 7.82
N ARG A 60 -7.89 -14.17 7.33
CA ARG A 60 -9.14 -14.43 6.60
C ARG A 60 -10.40 -14.24 7.44
N TYR A 61 -10.29 -14.33 8.77
CA TYR A 61 -11.42 -14.41 9.68
C TYR A 61 -11.47 -13.24 10.68
N LEU A 62 -10.56 -12.28 10.56
CA LEU A 62 -10.42 -11.16 11.50
C LEU A 62 -10.95 -9.87 10.88
N ASP A 63 -11.46 -8.99 11.73
CA ASP A 63 -11.60 -7.59 11.36
C ASP A 63 -10.20 -6.96 11.38
N LEU A 64 -9.54 -6.95 10.23
CA LEU A 64 -8.17 -6.44 10.11
C LEU A 64 -8.05 -4.94 10.40
N ALA A 65 -9.15 -4.19 10.48
CA ALA A 65 -9.09 -2.79 10.93
C ALA A 65 -8.92 -2.68 12.44
N VAL A 66 -9.43 -3.66 13.21
CA VAL A 66 -9.54 -3.61 14.67
C VAL A 66 -8.62 -4.61 15.36
N ASP A 67 -8.65 -5.88 14.93
CA ASP A 67 -8.01 -6.98 15.66
C ASP A 67 -6.50 -7.01 15.44
N GLN A 68 -6.07 -6.85 14.18
CA GLN A 68 -4.65 -6.97 13.77
C GLN A 68 -4.30 -6.01 12.62
N PRO A 69 -4.28 -4.69 12.85
CA PRO A 69 -4.08 -3.69 11.79
C PRO A 69 -2.76 -3.84 11.01
N THR A 70 -1.69 -4.32 11.65
CA THR A 70 -0.41 -4.57 10.97
C THR A 70 -0.44 -5.74 10.00
N ARG A 71 -1.47 -6.59 10.07
CA ARG A 71 -1.72 -7.70 9.15
C ARG A 71 -2.65 -7.33 8.00
N ASN A 72 -3.09 -6.08 7.91
CA ASN A 72 -3.99 -5.61 6.85
C ASN A 72 -3.26 -5.37 5.51
N TRP A 73 -2.51 -6.36 5.05
CA TRP A 73 -1.80 -6.34 3.77
C TRP A 73 -1.95 -7.68 3.06
N ALA A 74 -1.95 -7.63 1.73
CA ALA A 74 -1.97 -8.81 0.87
C ALA A 74 -1.03 -8.62 -0.31
N ILE A 75 -0.48 -9.72 -0.81
CA ILE A 75 0.30 -9.75 -2.05
C ILE A 75 -0.43 -10.61 -3.07
N LEU A 76 -0.78 -10.03 -4.20
CA LEU A 76 -1.31 -10.75 -5.36
C LEU A 76 -0.13 -11.23 -6.22
N ALA A 77 -0.12 -12.51 -6.60
CA ALA A 77 0.73 -13.01 -7.67
C ALA A 77 -0.05 -12.98 -8.98
N LEU A 78 0.36 -12.13 -9.93
CA LEU A 78 -0.31 -11.94 -11.21
C LEU A 78 -0.03 -13.10 -12.18
N GLU A 79 -1.03 -13.47 -12.98
CA GLU A 79 -0.89 -14.47 -14.06
C GLU A 79 0.26 -14.12 -15.01
N VAL A 80 0.35 -12.84 -15.42
CA VAL A 80 1.39 -12.36 -16.32
C VAL A 80 2.26 -11.27 -15.71
N ARG A 81 3.53 -11.22 -16.12
CA ARG A 81 4.43 -10.09 -15.82
C ARG A 81 3.90 -8.84 -16.51
N LEU A 82 3.88 -7.73 -15.79
CA LEU A 82 3.54 -6.43 -16.37
C LEU A 82 4.78 -5.71 -16.91
N PRO A 83 4.66 -4.94 -18.01
CA PRO A 83 5.76 -4.19 -18.62
C PRO A 83 6.02 -2.85 -17.89
N VAL A 84 5.83 -2.82 -16.57
CA VAL A 84 5.98 -1.62 -15.73
C VAL A 84 7.07 -1.89 -14.69
N ARG A 85 7.90 -0.88 -14.43
CA ARG A 85 8.95 -0.99 -13.42
C ARG A 85 8.32 -1.09 -12.02
N PRO A 86 8.62 -2.14 -11.24
CA PRO A 86 8.13 -2.24 -9.87
C PRO A 86 8.71 -1.16 -8.95
N ILE A 87 7.94 -0.75 -7.94
CA ILE A 87 8.39 0.12 -6.87
C ILE A 87 9.13 -0.71 -5.83
N ARG A 88 10.32 -0.25 -5.43
CA ARG A 88 11.08 -0.89 -4.35
C ARG A 88 10.57 -0.40 -3.02
N TRP A 89 10.44 -1.29 -2.05
CA TRP A 89 10.17 -0.91 -0.67
C TRP A 89 11.46 -0.76 0.12
N ARG A 90 11.37 -0.01 1.23
CA ARG A 90 12.47 0.18 2.17
C ARG A 90 11.94 0.07 3.59
N VAL A 91 12.53 -0.83 4.36
CA VAL A 91 12.35 -0.87 5.81
C VAL A 91 13.16 0.27 6.42
N MET A 92 12.48 1.20 7.10
CA MET A 92 13.09 2.36 7.73
C MET A 92 12.37 2.65 9.04
N GLY A 93 13.08 2.70 10.17
CA GLY A 93 12.47 3.04 11.46
C GLY A 93 12.03 4.52 11.53
N GLN A 94 11.08 4.82 12.43
CA GLN A 94 10.49 6.15 12.58
C GLN A 94 11.53 7.27 12.74
N GLY A 95 12.54 7.08 13.59
CA GLY A 95 13.59 8.08 13.81
C GLY A 95 14.35 8.44 12.53
N ALA A 96 14.80 7.43 11.78
CA ALA A 96 15.51 7.63 10.52
C ALA A 96 14.63 8.28 9.43
N LEU A 97 13.33 7.95 9.41
CA LEU A 97 12.36 8.58 8.51
C LEU A 97 12.14 10.05 8.88
N ALA A 98 11.88 10.34 10.16
CA ALA A 98 11.66 11.68 10.65
C ALA A 98 12.87 12.59 10.40
N GLU A 99 14.09 12.09 10.66
CA GLU A 99 15.33 12.82 10.33
C GLU A 99 15.47 13.07 8.82
N THR A 100 15.15 12.08 7.98
CA THR A 100 15.23 12.22 6.52
C THR A 100 14.27 13.28 5.98
N LEU A 101 13.05 13.36 6.53
CA LEU A 101 12.07 14.38 6.17
C LEU A 101 12.51 15.76 6.69
N LYS A 102 12.96 15.86 7.94
CA LYS A 102 13.41 17.10 8.58
C LYS A 102 14.60 17.74 7.86
N ASP A 103 15.54 16.92 7.39
CA ASP A 103 16.73 17.39 6.66
C ASP A 103 16.43 17.77 5.19
N GLY A 104 15.18 17.63 4.72
CA GLY A 104 14.82 17.85 3.32
C GLY A 104 15.44 16.82 2.36
N ARG A 105 15.90 15.67 2.88
CA ARG A 105 16.49 14.58 2.08
C ARG A 105 15.44 13.68 1.43
N GLY A 106 14.16 13.91 1.72
CA GLY A 106 13.05 13.32 0.99
C GLY A 106 11.73 14.01 1.32
N THR A 107 10.71 13.64 0.56
CA THR A 107 9.34 14.16 0.66
C THR A 107 8.39 12.98 0.79
N LEU A 108 7.49 13.03 1.77
CA LEU A 108 6.44 12.04 1.92
C LEU A 108 5.36 12.28 0.86
N VAL A 109 4.99 11.24 0.14
CA VAL A 109 3.99 11.31 -0.92
C VAL A 109 3.05 10.12 -0.81
N ARG A 110 1.76 10.38 -0.93
CA ARG A 110 0.75 9.33 -1.05
C ARG A 110 0.10 9.44 -2.42
N ALA A 111 0.16 8.38 -3.22
CA ALA A 111 -0.45 8.34 -4.56
C ALA A 111 -1.51 7.24 -4.62
N GLY A 112 -2.63 7.47 -5.28
CA GLY A 112 -3.74 6.51 -5.28
C GLY A 112 -4.83 6.77 -6.31
N TYR A 113 -5.71 5.78 -6.47
CA TYR A 113 -6.95 5.86 -7.24
C TYR A 113 -8.12 5.97 -6.26
N SER A 114 -8.32 7.18 -5.75
CA SER A 114 -9.43 7.49 -4.85
C SER A 114 -10.75 7.53 -5.62
N GLN A 115 -11.87 7.55 -4.90
CA GLN A 115 -13.20 7.77 -5.48
C GLN A 115 -13.30 9.11 -6.23
N ASP A 116 -12.53 10.11 -5.80
CA ASP A 116 -12.50 11.45 -6.41
C ASP A 116 -11.67 11.48 -7.71
N SER A 117 -10.87 10.44 -7.96
CA SER A 117 -9.97 10.32 -9.12
C SER A 117 -9.86 8.85 -9.53
N ALA A 118 -11.00 8.18 -9.71
CA ALA A 118 -11.01 6.75 -10.00
C ALA A 118 -10.43 6.42 -11.39
N ASP A 119 -10.41 7.40 -12.29
CA ASP A 119 -9.94 7.28 -13.67
C ASP A 119 -8.49 7.74 -13.89
N HIS A 120 -7.83 8.35 -12.91
CA HIS A 120 -6.44 8.79 -13.04
C HIS A 120 -5.71 8.79 -11.70
N LEU A 121 -4.41 8.55 -11.72
CA LEU A 121 -3.61 8.57 -10.49
C LEU A 121 -3.53 9.99 -9.90
N SER A 122 -3.98 10.16 -8.66
CA SER A 122 -3.81 11.38 -7.89
C SER A 122 -2.74 11.22 -6.81
N ALA A 123 -2.12 12.32 -6.37
CA ALA A 123 -1.12 12.28 -5.31
C ALA A 123 -1.17 13.50 -4.39
N HIS A 124 -1.05 13.26 -3.09
CA HIS A 124 -0.76 14.28 -2.11
C HIS A 124 0.75 14.32 -1.87
N VAL A 125 1.40 15.41 -2.26
CA VAL A 125 2.85 15.59 -2.15
C VAL A 125 3.18 16.49 -0.97
N GLY A 126 4.13 16.07 -0.13
CA GLY A 126 4.62 16.89 0.98
C GLY A 126 3.75 16.85 2.22
N CYS A 127 3.01 15.77 2.42
CA CYS A 127 2.26 15.54 3.64
C CYS A 127 3.17 15.27 4.84
N GLU A 128 2.64 15.50 6.04
CA GLU A 128 3.38 15.33 7.28
C GLU A 128 3.41 13.88 7.75
N LEU A 129 4.52 13.50 8.38
CA LEU A 129 4.60 12.28 9.17
C LEU A 129 4.16 12.61 10.60
N ASP A 130 3.07 11.98 11.06
CA ASP A 130 2.56 12.17 12.41
C ASP A 130 3.23 11.23 13.42
N GLY A 131 3.78 10.11 12.95
CA GLY A 131 4.63 9.22 13.75
C GLY A 131 4.35 7.74 13.50
N VAL A 132 4.62 6.93 14.52
CA VAL A 132 4.21 5.52 14.58
C VAL A 132 3.31 5.35 15.79
N GLY A 133 2.16 4.70 15.63
CA GLY A 133 1.24 4.45 16.72
C GLY A 133 1.84 3.50 17.75
N ASP A 134 2.07 3.97 18.98
CA ASP A 134 2.81 3.25 20.02
C ASP A 134 2.29 1.83 20.31
N ALA A 135 0.98 1.62 20.26
CA ALA A 135 0.34 0.32 20.55
C ALA A 135 0.18 -0.58 19.31
N SER A 136 0.04 0.02 18.12
CA SER A 136 -0.31 -0.70 16.89
C SER A 136 0.88 -0.93 15.97
N GLY A 137 1.98 -0.17 16.12
CA GLY A 137 3.12 -0.22 15.21
C GLY A 137 2.80 0.26 13.79
N MET A 138 1.69 0.98 13.60
CA MET A 138 1.23 1.53 12.32
C MET A 138 1.89 2.88 12.04
N LEU A 139 2.15 3.19 10.77
CA LEU A 139 2.61 4.53 10.36
C LEU A 139 1.41 5.48 10.34
N LEU A 140 1.56 6.67 10.95
CA LEU A 140 0.54 7.71 10.97
C LEU A 140 0.99 8.91 10.13
N HIS A 141 0.11 9.48 9.31
CA HIS A 141 0.44 10.61 8.44
C HIS A 141 -0.74 11.55 8.19
N GLY A 142 -0.39 12.77 7.79
CA GLY A 142 -1.31 13.83 7.38
C GLY A 142 -1.66 13.84 5.89
N CYS A 143 -1.27 12.83 5.11
CA CYS A 143 -1.66 12.76 3.70
C CYS A 143 -3.17 12.64 3.58
N ASP A 144 -3.75 13.41 2.66
CA ASP A 144 -5.17 13.32 2.33
C ASP A 144 -5.48 11.90 1.85
N ALA A 145 -6.58 11.33 2.34
CA ALA A 145 -7.02 9.98 2.01
C ALA A 145 -8.53 9.83 2.19
N THR A 146 -9.13 9.13 1.23
CA THR A 146 -10.57 8.91 1.15
C THR A 146 -10.86 7.51 0.62
N GLN A 147 -12.13 7.19 0.39
CA GLN A 147 -12.53 5.90 -0.17
C GLN A 147 -11.80 5.64 -1.49
N GLY A 148 -11.30 4.43 -1.69
CA GLY A 148 -10.49 4.06 -2.86
C GLY A 148 -8.98 4.09 -2.62
N ASP A 149 -8.51 4.88 -1.65
CA ASP A 149 -7.07 4.99 -1.33
C ASP A 149 -6.53 3.85 -0.45
N ALA A 150 -7.38 2.93 0.00
CA ALA A 150 -6.91 1.71 0.63
C ALA A 150 -5.96 0.94 -0.32
N GLY A 151 -4.77 0.60 0.18
CA GLY A 151 -3.66 0.00 -0.56
C GLY A 151 -2.76 1.01 -1.28
N SER A 152 -3.03 2.31 -1.17
CA SER A 152 -2.18 3.37 -1.75
C SER A 152 -0.80 3.38 -1.11
N PRO A 153 0.28 3.54 -1.90
CA PRO A 153 1.63 3.63 -1.38
C PRO A 153 1.85 4.94 -0.63
N ILE A 154 2.48 4.83 0.54
CA ILE A 154 3.21 5.91 1.20
C ILE A 154 4.66 5.83 0.74
N LEU A 155 5.07 6.80 -0.06
CA LEU A 155 6.38 6.88 -0.72
C LEU A 155 7.27 7.91 -0.03
N LEU A 156 8.55 7.57 0.09
CA LEU A 156 9.62 8.55 0.26
C LEU A 156 10.18 8.92 -1.11
N MET A 157 9.78 10.08 -1.62
CA MET A 157 10.41 10.66 -2.80
C MET A 157 11.73 11.30 -2.42
N ARG A 158 12.82 10.82 -3.03
CA ARG A 158 14.18 11.32 -2.81
C ARG A 158 14.62 12.20 -4.00
N PRO A 159 15.61 13.07 -3.80
CA PRO A 159 16.24 13.79 -4.90
C PRO A 159 16.67 12.85 -6.05
N GLY A 160 16.52 13.31 -7.29
CA GLY A 160 16.81 12.50 -8.47
C GLY A 160 15.66 11.58 -8.92
N GLY A 161 14.45 11.76 -8.39
CA GLY A 161 13.24 11.05 -8.86
C GLY A 161 13.14 9.60 -8.40
N LEU A 162 13.90 9.21 -7.37
CA LEU A 162 13.80 7.88 -6.77
C LEU A 162 12.67 7.87 -5.74
N ALA A 163 11.79 6.88 -5.80
CA ALA A 163 10.77 6.64 -4.79
C ALA A 163 11.01 5.30 -4.12
N ASP A 164 10.97 5.28 -2.79
CA ASP A 164 10.96 4.05 -2.00
C ASP A 164 9.60 3.94 -1.29
N LEU A 165 8.94 2.78 -1.41
CA LEU A 165 7.72 2.45 -0.69
C LEU A 165 8.03 2.22 0.80
N LEU A 166 7.38 2.99 1.66
CA LEU A 166 7.55 2.91 3.11
C LEU A 166 6.39 2.17 3.80
N ALA A 167 5.17 2.33 3.29
CA ALA A 167 3.95 1.76 3.87
C ALA A 167 2.83 1.71 2.83
N ILE A 168 1.73 1.02 3.13
CA ILE A 168 0.47 1.10 2.37
C ILE A 168 -0.66 1.61 3.25
N ASP A 169 -1.48 2.50 2.72
CA ASP A 169 -2.67 3.03 3.40
C ASP A 169 -3.69 1.91 3.65
N VAL A 170 -4.27 1.88 4.85
CA VAL A 170 -5.31 0.89 5.19
C VAL A 170 -6.52 1.47 5.89
N ALA A 171 -6.40 2.66 6.48
CA ALA A 171 -7.53 3.32 7.13
C ALA A 171 -7.28 4.83 7.26
N VAL A 172 -8.36 5.56 7.53
CA VAL A 172 -8.34 6.95 7.97
C VAL A 172 -9.07 7.03 9.30
N GLN A 173 -8.44 7.63 10.29
CA GLN A 173 -9.00 7.83 11.62
C GLN A 173 -9.31 9.31 11.87
N LYS A 174 -10.29 9.58 12.73
CA LYS A 174 -10.58 10.93 13.19
C LYS A 174 -9.58 11.33 14.28
N GLY A 175 -8.67 12.25 13.96
CA GLY A 175 -7.81 12.89 14.95
C GLY A 175 -8.49 14.09 15.62
N PRO A 176 -7.84 14.70 16.63
CA PRO A 176 -8.37 15.87 17.35
C PRO A 176 -8.60 17.08 16.44
N ASP A 177 -7.64 17.36 15.55
CA ASP A 177 -7.63 18.55 14.70
C ASP A 177 -7.89 18.25 13.22
N ARG A 178 -7.53 17.04 12.77
CA ARG A 178 -7.68 16.59 11.38
C ARG A 178 -7.86 15.08 11.28
N ALA A 179 -8.28 14.61 10.10
CA ALA A 179 -8.17 13.20 9.75
C ALA A 179 -6.69 12.76 9.72
N VAL A 180 -6.41 11.55 10.21
CA VAL A 180 -5.07 10.95 10.26
C VAL A 180 -5.11 9.66 9.45
N GLY A 181 -4.25 9.57 8.44
CA GLY A 181 -4.05 8.35 7.67
C GLY A 181 -3.27 7.30 8.47
N VAL A 182 -3.63 6.05 8.29
CA VAL A 182 -3.06 4.90 8.99
C VAL A 182 -2.59 3.90 7.97
N ALA A 183 -1.29 3.63 7.99
CA ALA A 183 -0.64 2.81 6.99
C ALA A 183 0.13 1.64 7.62
N VAL A 184 0.08 0.49 6.95
CA VAL A 184 0.88 -0.70 7.29
C VAL A 184 2.31 -0.45 6.82
N PRO A 185 3.30 -0.35 7.72
CA PRO A 185 4.68 -0.07 7.37
C PRO A 185 5.38 -1.27 6.74
N ALA A 186 6.43 -1.00 5.96
CA ALA A 186 7.19 -2.00 5.22
C ALA A 186 7.78 -3.12 6.08
N TRP A 187 8.11 -2.86 7.34
CA TRP A 187 8.59 -3.90 8.24
C TRP A 187 7.55 -4.99 8.52
N ALA A 188 6.25 -4.70 8.36
CA ALA A 188 5.19 -5.68 8.59
C ALA A 188 5.05 -6.71 7.45
N PHE A 189 5.47 -6.35 6.23
CA PHE A 189 5.36 -7.21 5.05
C PHE A 189 6.71 -7.60 4.41
N ASP A 190 7.84 -7.04 4.86
CA ASP A 190 9.16 -7.23 4.24
C ASP A 190 9.54 -8.70 4.06
N ALA A 191 9.38 -9.53 5.10
CA ALA A 191 9.72 -10.95 5.04
C ALA A 191 8.87 -11.72 4.02
N ALA A 192 7.56 -11.46 4.01
CA ALA A 192 6.64 -12.09 3.06
C ALA A 192 6.87 -11.62 1.63
N ALA A 193 7.09 -10.31 1.42
CA ALA A 193 7.44 -9.74 0.13
C ALA A 193 8.73 -10.33 -0.42
N ARG A 194 9.80 -10.44 0.39
CA ARG A 194 11.03 -11.12 -0.01
C ARG A 194 10.78 -12.57 -0.41
N THR A 195 9.97 -13.28 0.35
CA THR A 195 9.63 -14.68 0.07
C THR A 195 8.89 -14.82 -1.25
N ALA A 196 7.86 -14.00 -1.47
CA ALA A 196 7.08 -13.97 -2.71
C ALA A 196 7.96 -13.65 -3.94
N LEU A 197 8.95 -12.76 -3.78
CA LEU A 197 9.89 -12.40 -4.84
C LEU A 197 11.07 -13.38 -4.99
N GLY A 198 11.05 -14.53 -4.31
CA GLY A 198 12.11 -15.54 -4.40
C GLY A 198 13.46 -15.07 -3.83
N GLY A 199 13.43 -14.23 -2.79
CA GLY A 199 14.60 -13.69 -2.11
C GLY A 199 15.36 -12.59 -2.87
N SER A 200 14.94 -12.25 -4.08
CA SER A 200 15.56 -11.20 -4.90
C SER A 200 14.96 -9.85 -4.55
N LEU A 201 15.78 -8.89 -4.10
CA LEU A 201 15.35 -7.50 -4.00
C LEU A 201 15.19 -6.92 -5.43
N PRO A 202 14.11 -6.16 -5.70
CA PRO A 202 13.93 -5.47 -6.99
C PRO A 202 14.97 -4.38 -7.27
#